data_AF-A0AAP5JWF6-F1
#
_entry.id   AF-A0AAP5JWF6-F1
#
_cell.length_a   1.000
_cell.length_b   1.000
_cell.length_c   1.000
_cell.angle_alpha   90.00
_cell.angle_beta   90.00
_cell.angle_gamma   90.00
#
_symmetry.space_group_name_H-M   'P 1'
#
loop_
_entity.id
_entity.type
_entity.pdbx_description
1 polymer ?
#
loop_
_entity_poly.entity_id
_entity_poly.type
_entity_poly.pdbx_seq_one_letter_code
_entity_poly.pdbx_strand_id
1 'polypeptide(L)' 'MFSAKKEFEQSLIGNAVYISGYDKDGYEWDALALVKKVSEDTMTVVLDTGDIEVVHIDDFDAGLKMEVVWERE' A
#
# COMPACT_ATOMS: atom_id res chain seq x y z
N MET A 1 -7.65 9.84 14.50
CA MET A 1 -8.32 8.62 14.01
C MET A 1 -7.88 8.46 12.58
N PHE A 2 -6.89 7.58 12.34
CA PHE A 2 -6.52 7.20 10.97
C PHE A 2 -7.67 6.36 10.45
N SER A 3 -8.21 6.71 9.29
CA SER A 3 -9.27 5.93 8.64
C SER A 3 -8.63 5.32 7.41
N ALA A 4 -8.39 4.01 7.44
CA ALA A 4 -7.75 3.25 6.35
C ALA A 4 -8.41 3.49 4.97
N LYS A 5 -9.69 3.90 4.95
CA LYS A 5 -10.40 4.34 3.74
C LYS A 5 -9.73 5.49 2.98
N LYS A 6 -8.92 6.33 3.65
CA LYS A 6 -8.19 7.43 2.99
C LYS A 6 -6.93 6.95 2.25
N GLU A 7 -6.46 5.74 2.57
CA GLU A 7 -5.25 5.13 2.01
C GLU A 7 -5.55 4.33 0.73
N PHE A 8 -6.82 4.11 0.38
CA PHE A 8 -7.24 3.37 -0.80
C PHE A 8 -8.03 4.27 -1.75
N GLU A 9 -7.45 5.42 -2.09
CA GLU A 9 -8.00 6.30 -3.12
C GLU A 9 -7.47 5.93 -4.51
N GLN A 10 -8.33 5.98 -5.54
CA GLN A 10 -7.92 5.74 -6.94
C GLN A 10 -6.85 6.74 -7.42
N SER A 11 -6.73 7.89 -6.77
CA SER A 11 -5.69 8.90 -7.01
C SER A 11 -4.27 8.39 -6.76
N LEU A 12 -4.12 7.32 -5.97
CA LEU A 12 -2.81 6.71 -5.71
C LEU A 12 -2.28 5.91 -6.88
N ILE A 13 -3.11 5.55 -7.87
CA ILE A 13 -2.68 4.73 -9.01
C ILE A 13 -1.60 5.48 -9.80
N GLY A 14 -0.40 4.89 -9.86
CA GLY A 14 0.77 5.47 -10.50
C GLY A 14 1.71 6.21 -9.55
N ASN A 15 1.35 6.37 -8.28
CA ASN A 15 2.23 6.93 -7.26
C ASN A 15 3.18 5.85 -6.71
N ALA A 16 4.37 6.28 -6.33
CA ALA A 16 5.28 5.44 -5.56
C ALA A 16 5.01 5.64 -4.07
N VAL A 17 4.92 4.54 -3.35
CA VAL A 17 4.62 4.49 -1.92
C VAL A 17 5.70 3.69 -1.20
N TYR A 18 5.97 4.06 0.04
CA TYR A 18 6.77 3.27 0.95
C TYR A 18 5.81 2.60 1.94
N ILE A 19 5.93 1.28 2.04
CA ILE A 19 5.11 0.44 2.92
C ILE A 19 5.99 -0.12 4.02
N SER A 20 5.59 0.07 5.27
CA SER A 20 6.34 -0.39 6.44
C SER A 20 5.45 -0.98 7.53
N GLY A 21 5.97 -1.92 8.31
CA GLY A 21 5.30 -2.51 9.47
C GLY A 21 5.01 -4.00 9.30
N TYR A 22 4.00 -4.49 10.01
CA TYR A 22 3.56 -5.90 9.90
C TYR A 22 2.12 -5.92 9.43
N ASP A 23 1.82 -6.79 8.46
CA ASP A 23 0.44 -7.06 8.08
C ASP A 23 -0.26 -7.98 9.10
N LYS A 24 -1.54 -8.30 8.82
CA LYS A 24 -2.36 -9.13 9.71
C LYS A 24 -1.86 -10.57 9.85
N ASP A 25 -1.12 -11.06 8.86
CA ASP A 25 -0.54 -12.41 8.84
C ASP A 25 0.84 -12.45 9.53
N GLY A 26 1.36 -11.29 9.94
CA GLY A 26 2.63 -11.13 10.62
C GLY A 26 3.83 -11.07 9.67
N TYR A 27 3.60 -10.87 8.38
CA TYR A 27 4.67 -10.65 7.43
C TYR A 27 5.17 -9.20 7.51
N GLU A 28 6.48 -9.04 7.47
CA GLU A 28 7.16 -7.75 7.64
C GLU A 28 7.29 -7.03 6.29
N TRP A 29 6.85 -5.77 6.29
CA TRP A 29 6.99 -4.86 5.18
C TRP A 29 8.03 -3.79 5.51
N ASP A 30 8.97 -3.61 4.59
CA ASP A 30 9.96 -2.53 4.55
C ASP A 30 10.36 -2.31 3.09
N ALA A 31 9.41 -1.81 2.28
CA ALA A 31 9.54 -1.85 0.82
C ALA A 31 8.99 -0.61 0.13
N LEU A 32 9.67 -0.22 -0.95
CA LEU A 32 9.17 0.74 -1.93
C LEU A 32 8.33 0.00 -2.96
N ALA A 33 7.16 0.55 -3.27
CA ALA A 33 6.23 -0.05 -4.20
C ALA A 33 5.54 0.99 -5.09
N LEU A 34 5.22 0.61 -6.32
CA LEU A 34 4.42 1.40 -7.25
C LEU A 34 2.97 0.91 -7.23
N VAL A 35 2.03 1.80 -6.94
CA VAL A 35 0.61 1.44 -6.94
C VAL A 35 0.12 1.23 -8.38
N LYS A 36 -0.33 0.02 -8.71
CA LYS A 36 -0.85 -0.32 -10.04
C LYS A 36 -2.36 -0.26 -10.13
N LYS A 37 -3.05 -0.66 -9.08
CA LYS A 37 -4.51 -0.74 -9.04
C LYS A 37 -5.00 -0.57 -7.62
N VAL A 38 -6.07 0.19 -7.47
CA VAL A 38 -6.82 0.31 -6.21
C VAL A 38 -8.25 -0.15 -6.47
N SER A 39 -8.74 -1.05 -5.63
CA SER A 39 -10.13 -1.51 -5.56
C SER A 39 -10.71 -1.08 -4.20
N GLU A 40 -11.99 -1.40 -3.93
CA GLU A 40 -12.64 -0.96 -2.67
C GLU A 40 -11.90 -1.43 -1.41
N ASP A 41 -11.37 -2.67 -1.41
CA ASP A 41 -10.75 -3.28 -0.23
C ASP A 41 -9.29 -3.73 -0.45
N THR A 42 -8.77 -3.61 -1.68
CA THR A 42 -7.43 -4.12 -2.05
C THR A 42 -6.66 -3.14 -2.93
N MET A 43 -5.34 -3.14 -2.79
CA MET A 43 -4.42 -2.37 -3.59
C MET A 43 -3.33 -3.30 -4.12
N THR A 44 -3.17 -3.33 -5.43
CA THR A 44 -2.10 -4.06 -6.10
C THR A 44 -0.91 -3.14 -6.27
N VAL A 45 0.23 -3.55 -5.75
CA VAL A 45 1.49 -2.81 -5.81
C VAL A 45 2.56 -3.65 -6.49
N VAL A 46 3.54 -2.97 -7.10
CA VAL A 46 4.71 -3.61 -7.70
C VAL A 46 5.93 -3.17 -6.90
N LEU A 47 6.63 -4.12 -6.31
CA LEU A 47 7.84 -3.87 -5.53
C LEU A 47 9.01 -3.48 -6.45
N ASP A 48 10.07 -2.94 -5.86
CA ASP A 48 11.32 -2.63 -6.57
C ASP A 48 12.01 -3.87 -7.16
N THR A 49 11.76 -5.05 -6.58
CA THR A 49 12.16 -6.37 -7.12
C THR A 49 11.44 -6.74 -8.41
N GLY A 50 10.33 -6.06 -8.72
CA GLY A 50 9.42 -6.39 -9.82
C GLY A 50 8.30 -7.36 -9.42
N ASP A 51 8.29 -7.84 -8.18
CA ASP A 51 7.22 -8.69 -7.66
C ASP A 51 5.92 -7.91 -7.52
N ILE A 52 4.80 -8.62 -7.74
CA ILE A 52 3.46 -8.03 -7.66
C ILE A 52 2.80 -8.56 -6.40
N GLU A 53 2.44 -7.64 -5.51
CA GLU A 53 1.78 -7.95 -4.26
C GLU A 53 0.40 -7.30 -4.19
N VAL A 54 -0.47 -7.89 -3.37
CA VAL A 54 -1.81 -7.35 -3.08
C VAL A 54 -1.89 -7.08 -1.59
N VAL A 55 -2.02 -5.82 -1.21
CA VAL A 55 -2.28 -5.41 0.16
C VAL A 55 -3.77 -5.16 0.36
N HIS A 56 -4.28 -5.59 1.50
CA HIS A 56 -5.67 -5.43 1.90
C HIS A 56 -5.81 -4.30 2.91
N ILE A 57 -6.97 -3.64 2.93
CA ILE A 57 -7.23 -2.56 3.89
C ILE A 57 -7.14 -3.02 5.35
N ASP A 58 -7.42 -4.29 5.64
CA ASP A 58 -7.31 -4.85 6.99
C ASP A 58 -5.86 -5.06 7.44
N ASP A 59 -4.89 -5.10 6.51
CA ASP A 59 -3.47 -5.10 6.86
C ASP A 59 -3.05 -3.78 7.51
N PHE A 60 -3.64 -2.66 7.06
CA PHE A 60 -3.42 -1.33 7.64
C PHE A 60 -4.07 -1.18 9.01
N ASP A 61 -5.26 -1.78 9.19
CA ASP A 61 -5.89 -1.86 10.51
C ASP A 61 -5.07 -2.70 11.51
N ALA A 62 -4.30 -3.69 11.01
CA ALA A 62 -3.43 -4.54 11.82
C ALA A 62 -2.11 -3.87 12.25
N GLY A 63 -1.65 -2.83 11.54
CA GLY A 63 -0.45 -2.07 11.91
C GLY A 63 0.47 -1.69 10.76
N LEU A 64 0.12 -2.08 9.54
CA LEU A 64 0.84 -1.69 8.34
C LEU A 64 0.63 -0.19 8.06
N LYS A 65 1.67 0.48 7.55
CA LYS A 65 1.69 1.92 7.29
C LYS A 65 2.12 2.18 5.87
N MET A 66 1.59 3.24 5.28
CA MET A 66 1.97 3.68 3.95
C MET A 66 2.21 5.18 3.91
N GLU A 67 3.27 5.57 3.20
CA GLU A 67 3.59 6.96 2.90
C GLU A 67 3.79 7.13 1.40
N VAL A 68 3.19 8.17 0.81
CA VAL A 68 3.42 8.51 -0.60
C VAL A 68 4.78 9.18 -0.70
N VAL A 69 5.71 8.54 -1.41
CA VAL A 69 7.08 9.06 -1.60
C VAL A 69 7.24 9.83 -2.90
N TRP A 70 6.36 9.58 -3.87
CA TRP A 70 6.30 10.35 -5.12
C TRP A 70 4.90 10.30 -5.72
N GLU A 71 4.40 11.47 -6.13
CA GLU A 71 3.12 11.64 -6.81
C GLU A 71 3.33 11.83 -8.31
N ARG A 72 2.49 11.18 -9.11
CA ARG A 72 2.44 11.44 -10.55
C ARG A 72 1.74 12.76 -10.81
N GLU A 73 2.45 13.71 -11.44
CA GLU A 73 1.91 14.99 -11.92
C GLU A 73 0.78 14.84 -12.96
#